data_AF-A0A913XIP3-F1
#
_entry.id   AF-A0A913XIP3-F1
#
_cell.length_a   1.000
_cell.length_b   1.000
_cell.length_c   1.000
_cell.angle_alpha   90.00
_cell.angle_beta   90.00
_cell.angle_gamma   90.00
#
_symmetry.space_group_name_H-M   'P 1'
#
loop_
_entity.id
_entity.type
_entity.pdbx_description
1 polymer ?
#
loop_
_entity_poly.entity_id
_entity_poly.type
_entity_poly.pdbx_seq_one_letter_code
_entity_poly.pdbx_strand_id
1 'polypeptide(L)'
;MDGPNVNLSFFKKLQEHRTEYNLPSLLDLGTCGLHIAHRAFQVGAKSTDWNLDQYLLKEYKLFKDSPARREDFVTYTGSTVFPSKFCNHRWLENLDVASKSLMLIPNIQEYCTQAKLRKTEPQKHEDYNLVQEVAISDNLLKAKHLFWITIARDFQPF
;
A
#
# COMPACT_ATOMS: atom_id res chain seq x y z
N MET A 1 -9.31 -15.60 10.73
CA MET A 1 -8.84 -16.62 9.77
C MET A 1 -7.33 -16.59 9.84
N ASP A 2 -6.73 -17.69 10.29
CA ASP A 2 -5.27 -17.79 10.32
C ASP A 2 -4.72 -17.84 8.89
N GLY A 3 -3.38 -17.73 8.76
CA GLY A 3 -2.73 -17.74 7.45
C GLY A 3 -2.98 -19.05 6.67
N PRO A 4 -2.81 -19.04 5.34
CA PRO A 4 -3.08 -20.20 4.48
C PRO A 4 -2.43 -21.51 4.98
N ASN A 5 -1.19 -21.44 5.46
CA ASN A 5 -0.47 -22.61 5.96
C ASN A 5 -1.10 -23.20 7.23
N VAL A 6 -1.62 -22.36 8.11
CA VAL A 6 -2.29 -22.81 9.34
C VAL A 6 -3.61 -23.49 8.99
N ASN A 7 -4.39 -22.88 8.09
CA ASN A 7 -5.66 -23.45 7.63
C ASN A 7 -5.45 -24.79 6.92
N LEU A 8 -4.43 -24.90 6.06
CA LEU A 8 -4.07 -26.16 5.39
C LEU A 8 -3.63 -27.23 6.40
N SER A 9 -2.82 -26.87 7.40
CA SER A 9 -2.40 -27.82 8.43
C SER A 9 -3.59 -28.30 9.27
N PHE A 10 -4.48 -27.39 9.65
CA PHE A 10 -5.70 -27.73 10.38
C PHE A 10 -6.59 -28.66 9.55
N PHE A 11 -6.81 -28.34 8.27
CA PHE A 11 -7.63 -29.15 7.37
C PHE A 11 -7.09 -30.59 7.24
N LYS A 12 -5.77 -30.75 7.09
CA LYS A 12 -5.12 -32.07 7.03
C LYS A 12 -5.38 -32.88 8.30
N LYS A 13 -5.12 -32.29 9.47
CA LYS A 13 -5.35 -32.94 10.77
C LYS A 13 -6.83 -33.29 10.98
N LEU A 14 -7.74 -32.43 10.52
CA LEU A 14 -9.18 -32.68 10.60
C LEU A 14 -9.61 -33.84 9.70
N GLN A 15 -9.06 -33.96 8.48
CA GLN A 15 -9.32 -35.09 7.58
C GLN A 15 -8.78 -36.41 8.15
N GLU A 16 -7.58 -36.39 8.74
CA GLU A 16 -6.98 -37.54 9.43
C GLU A 16 -7.91 -38.04 10.56
N HIS A 17 -8.30 -37.13 11.46
CA HIS A 17 -9.21 -37.46 12.57
C HIS A 17 -10.61 -37.88 12.09
N ARG A 18 -11.09 -37.43 10.93
CA ARG A 18 -12.38 -37.91 10.39
C ARG A 18 -12.28 -39.33 9.85
N THR A 19 -11.13 -39.67 9.26
CA THR A 19 -10.85 -41.01 8.75
C THR A 19 -10.78 -42.03 9.88
N GLU A 20 -10.19 -41.67 11.03
CA GLU A 20 -10.17 -42.50 12.25
C GLU A 20 -11.58 -42.90 12.74
N TYR A 21 -12.59 -42.07 12.47
CA TYR A 21 -13.97 -42.30 12.87
C TYR A 21 -14.88 -42.75 11.72
N ASN A 22 -14.32 -43.17 10.58
CA ASN A 22 -15.07 -43.57 9.37
C ASN A 22 -16.08 -42.51 8.88
N LEU A 23 -15.78 -41.22 9.10
CA LEU A 23 -16.61 -40.12 8.62
C LEU A 23 -16.30 -39.79 7.16
N PRO A 24 -17.27 -39.27 6.38
CA PRO A 24 -17.01 -38.82 5.02
C PRO A 24 -15.93 -37.74 4.94
N SER A 25 -15.14 -37.79 3.87
CA SER A 25 -14.12 -36.79 3.55
C SER A 25 -14.73 -35.40 3.35
N LEU A 26 -14.02 -34.37 3.80
CA LEU A 26 -14.40 -32.99 3.54
C LEU A 26 -14.09 -32.61 2.09
N LEU A 27 -14.94 -31.75 1.53
CA LEU A 27 -14.67 -31.10 0.24
C LEU A 27 -13.51 -30.11 0.43
N ASP A 28 -12.40 -30.36 -0.26
CA ASP A 28 -11.27 -29.45 -0.31
C ASP A 28 -11.47 -28.43 -1.43
N LEU A 29 -11.70 -27.18 -1.06
CA LEU A 29 -11.80 -26.04 -1.99
C LEU A 29 -10.44 -25.34 -2.19
N GLY A 30 -9.38 -25.86 -1.59
CA GLY A 30 -8.04 -25.30 -1.61
C GLY A 30 -7.90 -23.99 -0.83
N THR A 31 -6.79 -23.29 -1.07
CA THR A 31 -6.59 -21.94 -0.54
C THR A 31 -7.29 -20.90 -1.41
N CYS A 32 -7.81 -19.84 -0.78
CA CYS A 32 -8.42 -18.72 -1.48
C CYS A 32 -7.46 -18.10 -2.53
N GLY A 33 -7.84 -18.18 -3.81
CA GLY A 33 -7.03 -17.71 -4.95
C GLY A 33 -6.67 -16.22 -4.88
N LEU A 34 -7.47 -15.42 -4.16
CA LEU A 34 -7.18 -14.01 -3.91
C LEU A 34 -5.85 -13.81 -3.16
N HIS A 35 -5.50 -14.71 -2.23
CA HIS A 35 -4.21 -14.64 -1.53
C HIS A 35 -3.04 -14.87 -2.50
N ILE A 36 -3.20 -15.77 -3.48
CA ILE A 36 -2.20 -16.04 -4.51
C ILE A 36 -2.02 -14.79 -5.38
N ALA A 37 -3.13 -14.18 -5.84
CA ALA A 37 -3.08 -12.97 -6.66
C ALA A 37 -2.42 -11.80 -5.92
N HIS A 38 -2.83 -11.52 -4.67
CA HIS A 38 -2.18 -10.50 -3.84
C HIS A 38 -0.68 -10.75 -3.66
N ARG A 39 -0.29 -12.01 -3.41
CA ARG A 39 1.13 -12.35 -3.21
C ARG A 39 1.93 -12.25 -4.51
N ALA A 40 1.38 -12.71 -5.63
CA ALA A 40 2.02 -12.58 -6.94
C ALA A 40 2.24 -11.11 -7.31
N PHE A 41 1.21 -10.27 -7.13
CA PHE A 41 1.32 -8.83 -7.34
C PHE A 41 2.38 -8.21 -6.42
N GLN A 42 2.38 -8.55 -5.13
CA GLN A 42 3.40 -8.08 -4.18
C GLN A 42 4.82 -8.45 -4.62
N VAL A 43 5.04 -9.70 -5.02
CA VAL A 43 6.36 -10.17 -5.44
C VAL A 43 6.80 -9.46 -6.71
N GLY A 44 5.91 -9.34 -7.70
CA GLY A 44 6.19 -8.61 -8.94
C GLY A 44 6.54 -7.14 -8.69
N ALA A 45 5.73 -6.46 -7.89
CA ALA A 45 5.98 -5.08 -7.50
C ALA A 45 7.31 -4.88 -6.77
N LYS A 46 7.65 -5.77 -5.82
CA LYS A 46 8.94 -5.73 -5.12
C LYS A 46 10.14 -5.99 -6.02
N SER A 47 9.97 -6.80 -7.05
CA SER A 47 11.05 -7.12 -8.01
C SER A 47 11.45 -5.94 -8.90
N THR A 48 10.68 -4.84 -8.88
CA THR A 48 11.04 -3.60 -9.60
C THR A 48 12.07 -2.75 -8.85
N ASP A 49 12.28 -3.00 -7.56
CA ASP A 49 13.08 -2.16 -6.65
C ASP A 49 12.65 -0.68 -6.60
N TRP A 50 11.47 -0.34 -7.09
CA TRP A 50 10.96 1.04 -7.08
C TRP A 50 10.51 1.50 -5.69
N ASN A 51 10.27 0.57 -4.77
CA ASN A 51 9.83 0.84 -3.40
C ASN A 51 8.58 1.73 -3.31
N LEU A 52 7.68 1.63 -4.29
CA LEU A 52 6.47 2.45 -4.35
C LEU A 52 5.53 2.20 -3.17
N ASP A 53 5.50 0.97 -2.65
CA ASP A 53 4.78 0.62 -1.42
C ASP A 53 5.27 1.40 -0.21
N GLN A 54 6.59 1.60 -0.09
CA GLN A 54 7.17 2.40 0.99
C GLN A 54 6.82 3.87 0.81
N TYR A 55 6.91 4.41 -0.41
CA TYR A 55 6.47 5.77 -0.69
C TYR A 55 5.01 5.99 -0.29
N LEU A 56 4.08 5.17 -0.77
CA LEU A 56 2.64 5.28 -0.44
C LEU A 56 2.37 5.17 1.07
N LEU A 57 3.06 4.26 1.76
CA LEU A 57 2.94 4.11 3.21
C LEU A 57 3.42 5.36 3.96
N LYS A 58 4.57 5.91 3.55
CA LYS A 58 5.23 7.04 4.20
C LYS A 58 4.51 8.36 3.90
N GLU A 59 3.98 8.50 2.69
CA GLU A 59 3.12 9.62 2.27
C GLU A 59 1.87 9.72 3.16
N TYR A 60 1.21 8.59 3.46
CA TYR A 60 0.13 8.57 4.43
C TYR A 60 0.58 8.89 5.86
N LYS A 61 1.67 8.27 6.33
CA LYS A 61 2.19 8.49 7.68
C LYS A 61 2.61 9.94 7.94
N LEU A 62 3.07 10.64 6.90
CA LEU A 62 3.41 12.05 6.99
C LEU A 62 2.24 12.86 7.54
N PHE A 63 1.00 12.62 7.12
CA PHE A 63 -0.16 13.38 7.62
C PHE A 63 -0.96 12.67 8.71
N LYS A 64 -0.64 11.40 8.98
CA LYS A 64 -1.28 10.61 10.03
C LYS A 64 -0.97 11.22 11.40
N ASP A 65 -2.03 11.46 12.18
CA ASP A 65 -1.96 11.95 13.55
C ASP A 65 -1.15 13.25 13.72
N SER A 66 -1.08 14.09 12.67
CA SER A 66 -0.38 15.38 12.71
C SER A 66 -1.25 16.53 12.20
N PRO A 67 -2.03 17.18 13.09
CA PRO A 67 -2.86 18.32 12.73
C PRO A 67 -2.05 19.48 12.12
N ALA A 68 -0.90 19.82 12.71
CA ALA A 68 -0.05 20.91 12.23
C ALA A 68 0.40 20.72 10.77
N ARG A 69 0.84 19.50 10.40
CA ARG A 69 1.25 19.22 9.01
C ARG A 69 0.08 19.22 8.05
N ARG A 70 -1.11 18.82 8.50
CA ARG A 70 -2.34 18.88 7.69
C ARG A 70 -2.77 20.32 7.46
N GLU A 71 -2.66 21.17 8.48
CA GLU A 71 -2.90 22.61 8.38
C GLU A 71 -1.92 23.25 7.37
N ASP A 72 -0.61 23.02 7.55
CA ASP A 72 0.41 23.49 6.61
C ASP A 72 0.14 23.02 5.17
N PHE A 73 -0.22 21.74 4.98
CA PHE A 73 -0.55 21.19 3.66
C PHE A 73 -1.72 21.93 3.01
N VAL A 74 -2.79 22.19 3.76
CA VAL A 74 -3.96 22.94 3.26
C VAL A 74 -3.55 24.38 2.96
N THR A 75 -2.80 25.03 3.84
CA THR A 75 -2.33 26.41 3.66
C THR A 75 -1.42 26.56 2.44
N TYR A 76 -0.53 25.60 2.18
CA TYR A 76 0.46 25.69 1.10
C TYR A 76 -0.10 25.26 -0.25
N THR A 77 -1.02 24.28 -0.27
CA THR A 77 -1.47 23.66 -1.52
C THR A 77 -2.93 23.98 -1.87
N GLY A 78 -3.71 24.50 -0.94
CA GLY A 78 -5.16 24.69 -1.06
C GLY A 78 -5.98 23.39 -1.06
N SER A 79 -5.35 22.21 -1.01
CA SER A 79 -6.03 20.93 -1.05
C SER A 79 -6.43 20.44 0.34
N THR A 80 -7.67 19.98 0.47
CA THR A 80 -8.18 19.27 1.66
C THR A 80 -8.18 17.75 1.47
N VAL A 81 -7.65 17.26 0.34
CA VAL A 81 -7.52 15.83 0.03
C VAL A 81 -6.18 15.33 0.54
N PHE A 82 -6.20 14.25 1.32
CA PHE A 82 -5.01 13.66 1.93
C PHE A 82 -4.74 12.24 1.41
N PRO A 83 -3.48 11.78 1.49
CA PRO A 83 -3.10 10.41 1.13
C PRO A 83 -3.87 9.35 1.92
N SER A 84 -4.10 8.21 1.29
CA SER A 84 -4.82 7.07 1.88
C SER A 84 -3.86 6.01 2.41
N LYS A 85 -4.29 5.24 3.43
CA LYS A 85 -3.47 4.21 4.06
C LYS A 85 -3.22 3.04 3.10
N PHE A 86 -1.95 2.75 2.85
CA PHE A 86 -1.54 1.53 2.15
C PHE A 86 -1.75 0.27 3.02
N CYS A 87 -2.35 -0.78 2.45
CA CYS A 87 -2.59 -2.06 3.10
C CYS A 87 -1.55 -3.12 2.70
N ASN A 88 -0.63 -3.46 3.62
CA ASN A 88 0.47 -4.39 3.36
C ASN A 88 0.05 -5.84 3.09
N HIS A 89 -1.19 -6.22 3.42
CA HIS A 89 -1.69 -7.59 3.25
C HIS A 89 -2.63 -7.75 2.05
N ARG A 90 -3.13 -6.63 1.50
CA ARG A 90 -4.14 -6.61 0.43
C ARG A 90 -3.67 -5.70 -0.69
N TRP A 91 -2.70 -6.18 -1.46
CA TRP A 91 -1.98 -5.34 -2.41
C TRP A 91 -2.84 -4.86 -3.57
N LEU A 92 -3.80 -5.69 -4.02
CA LEU A 92 -4.71 -5.35 -5.12
C LEU A 92 -5.76 -4.30 -4.70
N GLU A 93 -6.11 -4.25 -3.41
CA GLU A 93 -7.03 -3.23 -2.87
C GLU A 93 -6.37 -1.83 -2.79
N ASN A 94 -5.05 -1.71 -3.01
CA ASN A 94 -4.35 -0.42 -2.99
C ASN A 94 -4.45 0.35 -4.32
N LEU A 95 -5.30 -0.06 -5.26
CA LEU A 95 -5.51 0.65 -6.52
C LEU A 95 -5.92 2.11 -6.28
N ASP A 96 -6.90 2.35 -5.40
CA ASP A 96 -7.36 3.70 -5.07
C ASP A 96 -6.31 4.51 -4.31
N VAL A 97 -5.50 3.83 -3.48
CA VAL A 97 -4.39 4.44 -2.75
C VAL A 97 -3.36 4.98 -3.73
N ALA A 98 -2.91 4.16 -4.69
CA ALA A 98 -1.97 4.55 -5.71
C ALA A 98 -2.54 5.63 -6.66
N SER A 99 -3.83 5.49 -7.04
CA SER A 99 -4.51 6.46 -7.91
C SER A 99 -4.64 7.83 -7.24
N LYS A 100 -5.01 7.87 -5.96
CA LYS A 100 -5.06 9.12 -5.19
C LYS A 100 -3.68 9.74 -5.00
N SER A 101 -2.68 8.93 -4.69
CA SER A 101 -1.29 9.39 -4.55
C SER A 101 -0.78 10.03 -5.85
N LEU A 102 -1.03 9.40 -7.01
CA LEU A 102 -0.70 9.96 -8.33
C LEU A 102 -1.28 11.37 -8.53
N MET A 103 -2.53 11.59 -8.10
CA MET A 103 -3.18 12.91 -8.18
C MET A 103 -2.56 13.93 -7.21
N LEU A 104 -2.08 13.47 -6.05
CA LEU A 104 -1.51 14.32 -5.00
C LEU A 104 -0.04 14.67 -5.22
N ILE A 105 0.68 14.03 -6.15
CA ILE A 105 2.09 14.32 -6.43
C ILE A 105 2.39 15.83 -6.53
N PRO A 106 1.65 16.65 -7.31
CA PRO A 106 1.90 18.09 -7.39
C PRO A 106 1.73 18.81 -6.04
N ASN A 107 0.71 18.42 -5.26
CA ASN A 107 0.47 19.00 -3.93
C ASN A 107 1.58 18.61 -2.95
N ILE A 108 2.08 17.37 -3.01
CA ILE A 108 3.19 16.91 -2.16
C ILE A 108 4.49 17.66 -2.51
N GLN A 109 4.77 17.85 -3.80
CA GLN A 109 5.91 18.63 -4.26
C GLN A 109 5.84 20.09 -3.76
N GLU A 110 4.67 20.72 -3.87
CA GLU A 110 4.45 22.08 -3.37
C GLU A 110 4.58 22.16 -1.85
N TYR A 111 3.96 21.22 -1.11
CA TYR A 111 4.08 21.14 0.34
C TYR A 111 5.55 21.04 0.78
N CYS A 112 6.33 20.16 0.16
CA CYS A 112 7.73 19.98 0.51
C CYS A 112 8.55 21.25 0.20
N THR A 113 8.26 21.92 -0.91
CA THR A 113 8.93 23.16 -1.32
C THR A 113 8.61 24.29 -0.34
N GLN A 114 7.35 24.50 0.00
CA GLN A 114 6.91 25.53 0.94
C GLN A 114 7.37 25.26 2.37
N ALA A 115 7.33 24.00 2.82
CA ALA A 115 7.80 23.62 4.15
C ALA A 115 9.28 23.95 4.35
N LYS A 116 10.10 23.74 3.31
CA LYS A 116 11.52 24.13 3.30
C LYS A 116 11.70 25.64 3.30
N LEU A 117 10.97 26.37 2.44
CA LEU A 117 11.05 27.83 2.34
C LEU A 117 10.61 28.52 3.65
N ARG A 118 9.55 28.03 4.28
CA ARG A 118 8.98 28.57 5.53
C ARG A 118 9.64 28.03 6.79
N LYS A 119 10.61 27.10 6.65
CA LYS A 119 11.28 26.41 7.76
C LYS A 119 10.31 25.70 8.71
N THR A 120 9.21 25.20 8.17
CA THR A 120 8.20 24.39 8.87
C THR A 120 8.37 22.89 8.60
N GLU A 121 9.41 22.51 7.84
CA GLU A 121 9.74 21.13 7.59
C GLU A 121 9.97 20.32 8.89
N PRO A 122 9.42 19.10 9.01
CA PRO A 122 9.60 18.27 10.18
C PRO A 122 11.07 17.89 10.38
N GLN A 123 11.70 18.39 11.44
CA GLN A 123 13.10 18.08 11.73
C GLN A 123 13.27 16.59 12.08
N LYS A 124 14.25 15.93 11.45
CA LYS A 124 14.62 14.52 11.70
C LYS A 124 13.46 13.53 11.55
N HIS A 125 12.47 13.82 10.70
CA HIS A 125 11.35 12.92 10.47
C HIS A 125 11.62 12.05 9.24
N GLU A 126 11.91 10.76 9.47
CA GLU A 126 12.26 9.80 8.42
C GLU A 126 11.22 9.76 7.28
N ASP A 127 9.92 9.74 7.62
CA ASP A 127 8.88 9.67 6.60
C ASP A 127 8.81 10.94 5.73
N TYR A 128 9.12 12.12 6.30
CA TYR A 128 9.16 13.36 5.54
C TYR A 128 10.34 13.36 4.58
N ASN A 129 11.52 12.98 5.07
CA ASN A 129 12.73 12.95 4.26
C ASN A 129 12.59 12.03 3.04
N LEU A 130 12.04 10.83 3.24
CA LEU A 130 11.79 9.89 2.14
C LEU A 130 10.77 10.46 1.14
N VAL A 131 9.64 11.00 1.61
CA VAL A 131 8.61 11.55 0.73
C VAL A 131 9.14 12.75 -0.05
N GLN A 132 9.86 13.66 0.61
CA GLN A 132 10.49 14.82 -0.02
C GLN A 132 11.50 14.38 -1.09
N GLU A 133 12.41 13.47 -0.74
CA GLU A 133 13.45 12.99 -1.65
C GLU A 133 12.84 12.39 -2.92
N VAL A 134 11.87 11.47 -2.75
CA VAL A 134 11.19 10.79 -3.86
C VAL A 134 10.36 11.78 -4.68
N ALA A 135 9.53 12.61 -4.03
CA ALA A 135 8.64 13.52 -4.73
C ALA A 135 9.40 14.58 -5.55
N ILE A 136 10.57 15.01 -5.09
CA ILE A 136 11.36 16.06 -5.75
C ILE A 136 12.36 15.48 -6.76
N SER A 137 12.98 14.34 -6.46
CA SER A 137 14.13 13.83 -7.23
C SER A 137 13.76 12.71 -8.21
N ASP A 138 12.68 11.97 -7.97
CA ASP A 138 12.28 10.86 -8.84
C ASP A 138 11.41 11.35 -10.01
N ASN A 139 12.09 11.66 -11.12
CA ASN A 139 11.44 12.08 -12.37
C ASN A 139 10.48 11.02 -12.96
N LEU A 140 10.61 9.74 -12.54
CA LEU A 140 9.78 8.64 -13.01
C LEU A 140 8.65 8.29 -12.05
N LEU A 141 8.48 9.02 -10.94
CA LEU A 141 7.47 8.71 -9.92
C LEU A 141 6.06 8.56 -10.50
N LYS A 142 5.65 9.46 -11.40
CA LYS A 142 4.36 9.39 -12.10
C LYS A 142 4.24 8.13 -12.96
N ALA A 143 5.30 7.77 -13.69
CA ALA A 143 5.33 6.58 -14.53
C ALA A 143 5.25 5.29 -13.69
N LYS A 144 5.96 5.25 -12.55
CA LYS A 144 5.91 4.14 -11.60
C LYS A 144 4.51 3.92 -11.03
N HIS A 145 3.83 5.01 -10.66
CA HIS A 145 2.42 4.97 -10.25
C HIS A 145 1.52 4.44 -11.35
N LEU A 146 1.63 4.99 -12.57
CA LEU A 146 0.80 4.58 -13.71
C LEU A 146 1.00 3.10 -14.05
N PHE A 147 2.23 2.61 -14.01
CA PHE A 147 2.53 1.20 -14.21
C PHE A 147 1.84 0.33 -13.15
N TRP A 148 2.03 0.67 -11.86
CA TRP A 148 1.37 -0.05 -10.77
C TRP A 148 -0.15 -0.06 -10.90
N ILE A 149 -0.74 1.10 -11.18
CA ILE A 149 -2.20 1.29 -11.35
C ILE A 149 -2.70 0.44 -12.52
N THR A 150 -1.95 0.40 -13.64
CA THR A 150 -2.34 -0.38 -14.81
C THR A 150 -2.41 -1.87 -14.47
N ILE A 151 -1.37 -2.42 -13.85
CA ILE A 151 -1.38 -3.83 -13.45
C ILE A 151 -2.48 -4.10 -12.41
N ALA A 152 -2.68 -3.21 -11.43
CA ALA A 152 -3.72 -3.41 -10.42
C ALA A 152 -5.15 -3.37 -10.99
N ARG A 153 -5.38 -2.59 -12.05
CA ARG A 153 -6.68 -2.52 -12.75
C ARG A 153 -7.06 -3.82 -13.45
N ASP A 154 -6.10 -4.59 -13.93
CA ASP A 154 -6.36 -5.89 -14.56
C ASP A 154 -6.99 -6.90 -13.59
N PHE A 155 -6.91 -6.62 -12.29
CA PHE A 155 -7.52 -7.41 -11.21
C PHE A 155 -8.79 -6.76 -10.63
N GLN A 156 -9.44 -5.80 -11.29
CA GLN A 156 -10.77 -5.34 -10.87
C GLN A 156 -11.87 -6.26 -11.44
N PRO A 157 -13.00 -6.51 -10.74
CA PRO A 157 -13.47 -5.85 -9.51
C PRO A 157 -13.15 -6.63 -8.22
N PHE A 158 -12.05 -7.40 -8.17
CA PHE A 158 -11.70 -8.15 -6.96
C PHE A 158 -11.48 -7.24 -5.75
#